data_AF-A0A2H0WR20-F1
#
_entry.id   AF-A0A2H0WR20-F1
#
_cell.length_a   1.000
_cell.length_b   1.000
_cell.length_c   1.000
_cell.angle_alpha   90.00
_cell.angle_beta   90.00
_cell.angle_gamma   90.00
#
_symmetry.space_group_name_H-M   'P 1'
#
loop_
_entity.id
_entity.type
_entity.pdbx_description
1 polymer ?
#
loop_
_entity_poly.entity_id
_entity_poly.type
_entity_poly.pdbx_seq_one_letter_code
_entity_poly.pdbx_strand_id
1 'polypeptide(L)'
;MNLEQAIVATLVYFDIFDYPLTADEIAYWLPLPVGLARSHLARLMKELVRKRVLAQKEGFYCIFGREEIISKRKENQKLSVLKLKIAQKIAQILIKVPGVLLVGLTGNLAMMAAQKNDDIDFLIITQRGKIWTARFLMVLLLEILGRRRRPESKQIRDKICLNLFLEEAHLYFEKSKQDLYIAHEILQMRPLVERDTSRYPSGYRKENIYRRFLESNVWVRDFLPNAFVEKTRIYKQDLVIFPKKRRRKSIFTGYQSVSVWVPIEKILAFLQLWYMRKRQTTEQVEKGQFFFHPQDKRREVMEQYQKRILKFGFG
;
A
#
# COMPACT_ATOMS: atom_id res chain seq x y z
N MET A 1 4.98 -19.23 -19.02
CA MET A 1 3.76 -18.45 -19.35
C MET A 1 4.02 -17.61 -20.59
N ASN A 2 3.19 -17.68 -21.62
CA ASN A 2 3.25 -16.82 -22.81
C ASN A 2 2.47 -15.49 -22.61
N LEU A 3 2.47 -14.59 -23.58
CA LEU A 3 1.81 -13.28 -23.45
C LEU A 3 0.29 -13.37 -23.29
N GLU A 4 -0.38 -14.27 -24.03
CA GLU A 4 -1.82 -14.48 -23.93
C GLU A 4 -2.20 -14.91 -22.51
N GLN A 5 -1.48 -15.91 -22.01
CA GLN A 5 -1.61 -16.41 -20.64
C GLN A 5 -1.36 -15.31 -19.61
N ALA A 6 -0.35 -14.46 -19.82
CA ALA A 6 -0.03 -13.36 -18.92
C ALA A 6 -1.15 -12.30 -18.86
N ILE A 7 -1.75 -11.94 -19.99
CA ILE A 7 -2.87 -10.98 -20.05
C ILE A 7 -4.08 -11.54 -19.28
N VAL A 8 -4.45 -12.80 -19.56
CA VAL A 8 -5.55 -13.45 -18.87
C VAL A 8 -5.24 -13.58 -17.38
N ALA A 9 -4.00 -13.95 -17.02
CA ALA A 9 -3.59 -14.08 -15.65
C ALA A 9 -3.65 -12.77 -14.87
N THR A 10 -3.27 -11.64 -15.49
CA THR A 10 -3.47 -10.31 -14.92
C THR A 10 -4.95 -10.03 -14.69
N LEU A 11 -5.80 -10.20 -15.70
CA LEU A 11 -7.23 -9.91 -15.55
C LEU A 11 -7.94 -10.83 -14.55
N VAL A 12 -7.56 -12.11 -14.47
CA VAL A 12 -8.07 -13.06 -13.48
C VAL A 12 -7.74 -12.62 -12.05
N TYR A 13 -6.53 -12.10 -11.80
CA TYR A 13 -6.17 -11.57 -10.48
C TYR A 13 -7.08 -10.40 -10.09
N PHE A 14 -7.27 -9.43 -10.97
CA PHE A 14 -8.07 -8.25 -10.68
C PHE A 14 -9.58 -8.52 -10.66
N ASP A 15 -10.05 -9.56 -11.35
CA ASP A 15 -11.43 -10.03 -11.29
C ASP A 15 -11.83 -10.56 -9.90
N ILE A 16 -10.87 -10.94 -9.05
CA ILE A 16 -11.11 -11.27 -7.63
C ILE A 16 -11.63 -10.05 -6.86
N PHE A 17 -11.25 -8.85 -7.29
CA PHE A 17 -11.59 -7.58 -6.66
C PHE A 17 -12.66 -6.78 -7.41
N ASP A 18 -13.35 -7.39 -8.38
CA ASP A 18 -14.27 -6.72 -9.31
C ASP A 18 -13.66 -5.47 -9.97
N TYR A 19 -12.38 -5.55 -10.34
CA TYR A 19 -11.62 -4.40 -10.82
C TYR A 19 -11.23 -4.58 -12.29
N PRO A 20 -12.04 -4.08 -13.24
CA PRO A 20 -11.69 -4.13 -14.66
C PRO A 20 -10.55 -3.15 -14.94
N LEU A 21 -9.67 -3.52 -15.88
CA LEU A 21 -8.45 -2.79 -16.17
C LEU A 21 -8.51 -2.07 -17.51
N THR A 22 -7.86 -0.92 -17.59
CA THR A 22 -7.50 -0.29 -18.86
C THR A 22 -6.35 -1.02 -19.54
N ALA A 23 -6.10 -0.74 -20.83
CA ALA A 23 -4.96 -1.32 -21.54
C ALA A 23 -3.60 -0.96 -20.91
N ASP A 24 -3.46 0.26 -20.40
CA ASP A 24 -2.24 0.71 -19.72
C ASP A 24 -2.06 0.00 -18.37
N GLU A 25 -3.14 -0.20 -17.61
CA GLU A 25 -3.10 -0.97 -16.36
C GLU A 25 -2.76 -2.45 -16.61
N ILE A 26 -3.27 -3.05 -17.69
CA ILE A 26 -2.87 -4.41 -18.08
C ILE A 26 -1.36 -4.46 -18.37
N ALA A 27 -0.84 -3.52 -19.14
CA ALA A 27 0.61 -3.46 -19.42
C ALA A 27 1.43 -3.24 -18.14
N TYR A 28 0.95 -2.40 -17.24
CA TYR A 28 1.60 -2.09 -15.97
C TYR A 28 1.63 -3.30 -15.02
N TRP A 29 0.53 -4.05 -14.90
CA TRP A 29 0.41 -5.22 -14.02
C TRP A 29 0.77 -6.54 -14.69
N LEU A 30 1.34 -6.51 -15.90
CA LEU A 30 1.70 -7.71 -16.62
C LEU A 30 2.84 -8.45 -15.89
N PRO A 31 2.72 -9.76 -15.64
CA PRO A 31 3.77 -10.58 -15.00
C PRO A 31 4.91 -10.97 -15.94
N LEU A 32 5.06 -10.27 -17.07
CA LEU A 32 6.15 -10.42 -18.04
C LEU A 32 6.71 -9.04 -18.37
N PRO A 33 8.03 -8.86 -18.50
CA PRO A 33 8.59 -7.58 -18.92
C PRO A 33 8.04 -7.17 -20.29
N VAL A 34 7.48 -5.97 -20.38
CA VAL A 34 6.97 -5.38 -21.62
C VAL A 34 8.17 -4.87 -22.43
N GLY A 35 8.94 -5.81 -22.99
CA GLY A 35 9.80 -5.58 -24.16
C GLY A 35 9.03 -5.74 -25.48
N LEU A 36 7.80 -6.25 -25.42
CA LEU A 36 6.88 -6.41 -26.54
C LEU A 36 6.25 -5.06 -26.86
N ALA A 37 6.46 -4.58 -28.09
CA ALA A 37 5.85 -3.34 -28.58
C ALA A 37 4.37 -3.28 -28.20
N ARG A 38 3.90 -2.16 -27.63
CA ARG A 38 2.49 -1.95 -27.21
C ARG A 38 1.47 -2.36 -28.27
N SER A 39 1.86 -2.30 -29.55
CA SER A 39 1.11 -2.78 -30.70
C SER A 39 0.80 -4.29 -30.65
N HIS A 40 1.74 -5.13 -30.22
CA HIS A 40 1.54 -6.57 -30.07
C HIS A 40 0.55 -6.87 -28.94
N LEU A 41 0.71 -6.22 -27.78
CA LEU A 41 -0.23 -6.34 -26.66
C LEU A 41 -1.66 -5.95 -27.11
N ALA A 42 -1.80 -4.80 -27.77
CA ALA A 42 -3.09 -4.31 -28.26
C ALA A 42 -3.73 -5.26 -29.29
N ARG A 43 -2.93 -5.83 -30.20
CA ARG A 43 -3.41 -6.82 -31.19
C ARG A 43 -3.95 -8.08 -30.50
N LEU A 44 -3.18 -8.64 -29.57
CA LEU A 44 -3.56 -9.87 -28.87
C LEU A 44 -4.81 -9.66 -28.00
N MET A 45 -4.91 -8.50 -27.33
CA MET A 45 -6.12 -8.15 -26.58
C MET A 45 -7.36 -8.08 -27.48
N LYS A 46 -7.25 -7.51 -28.69
CA LYS A 46 -8.37 -7.52 -29.67
C LYS A 46 -8.74 -8.94 -30.11
N GLU A 47 -7.77 -9.81 -30.31
CA GLU A 47 -8.03 -11.22 -30.64
C GLU A 47 -8.73 -11.95 -29.49
N LEU A 48 -8.31 -11.76 -28.25
CA LEU A 48 -8.95 -12.34 -27.07
C LEU A 48 -10.39 -11.87 -26.87
N VAL A 49 -10.68 -10.61 -27.20
CA VAL A 49 -12.05 -10.08 -27.21
C VAL A 49 -12.88 -10.76 -28.31
N ARG A 50 -12.34 -10.93 -29.52
CA ARG A 50 -13.05 -11.64 -30.61
C ARG A 50 -13.34 -13.11 -30.26
N LYS A 51 -12.42 -13.77 -29.56
CA LYS A 51 -12.58 -15.14 -29.05
C LYS A 51 -13.51 -15.23 -27.84
N ARG A 52 -14.06 -14.12 -27.34
CA ARG A 52 -14.91 -14.05 -26.12
C ARG A 52 -14.22 -14.62 -24.89
N VAL A 53 -12.89 -14.49 -24.81
CA VAL A 53 -12.13 -14.75 -23.57
C VAL A 53 -12.20 -13.52 -22.68
N LEU A 54 -12.04 -12.34 -23.30
CA LEU A 54 -12.16 -11.05 -22.66
C LEU A 54 -13.38 -10.29 -23.19
N ALA A 55 -13.88 -9.36 -22.40
CA ALA A 55 -14.81 -8.34 -22.85
C ALA A 55 -14.15 -6.97 -22.76
N GLN A 56 -14.49 -6.09 -23.71
CA GLN A 56 -14.06 -4.70 -23.72
C GLN A 56 -15.27 -3.78 -23.80
N LYS A 57 -15.34 -2.80 -22.89
CA LYS A 57 -16.36 -1.75 -22.93
C LYS A 57 -15.81 -0.47 -22.32
N GLU A 58 -16.06 0.67 -22.98
CA GLU A 58 -15.70 2.01 -22.49
C GLU A 58 -14.21 2.16 -22.10
N GLY A 59 -13.31 1.49 -22.83
CA GLY A 59 -11.86 1.52 -22.57
C GLY A 59 -11.38 0.56 -21.47
N PHE A 60 -12.28 -0.15 -20.81
CA PHE A 60 -11.97 -1.18 -19.82
C PHE A 60 -12.04 -2.58 -20.42
N TYR A 61 -11.25 -3.47 -19.84
CA TYR A 61 -11.16 -4.89 -20.13
C TYR A 61 -11.45 -5.71 -18.87
N CYS A 62 -12.20 -6.79 -19.04
CA CYS A 62 -12.50 -7.76 -18.00
C CYS A 62 -12.62 -9.16 -18.62
N ILE A 63 -12.79 -10.18 -17.79
CA ILE A 63 -13.14 -11.52 -18.25
C ILE A 63 -14.52 -11.45 -18.93
N PHE A 64 -14.71 -12.18 -20.03
CA PHE A 64 -15.99 -12.20 -20.75
C PHE A 64 -17.15 -12.64 -19.83
N GLY A 65 -18.29 -11.92 -19.89
CA GLY A 65 -19.44 -12.17 -19.02
C GLY A 65 -19.40 -11.47 -17.65
N ARG A 66 -18.41 -10.59 -17.43
CA ARG A 66 -18.24 -9.80 -16.19
C ARG A 66 -18.36 -8.29 -16.44
N GLU A 67 -18.97 -7.88 -17.54
CA GLU A 67 -19.04 -6.48 -17.97
C GLU A 67 -19.74 -5.56 -16.95
N GLU A 68 -20.54 -6.09 -16.04
CA GLU A 68 -21.22 -5.36 -14.98
C GLU A 68 -20.25 -4.65 -14.03
N ILE A 69 -19.03 -5.18 -13.84
CA ILE A 69 -18.04 -4.60 -12.92
C ILE A 69 -17.48 -3.26 -13.43
N ILE A 70 -17.66 -2.95 -14.73
CA ILE A 70 -17.21 -1.70 -15.36
C ILE A 70 -17.97 -0.49 -14.81
N SER A 71 -19.28 -0.60 -14.64
CA SER A 71 -20.08 0.47 -14.05
C SER A 71 -19.66 0.74 -12.60
N LYS A 72 -19.43 -0.33 -11.83
CA LYS A 72 -18.96 -0.27 -10.43
C LYS A 72 -17.58 0.40 -10.33
N ARG A 73 -16.65 0.09 -11.24
CA ARG A 73 -15.31 0.72 -11.32
C ARG A 73 -15.41 2.23 -11.44
N LYS A 74 -16.26 2.73 -12.34
CA LYS A 74 -16.44 4.17 -12.60
C LYS A 74 -17.06 4.89 -11.39
N GLU A 75 -18.03 4.28 -10.73
CA GLU A 75 -18.60 4.83 -9.50
C GLU A 75 -17.56 4.90 -8.37
N ASN A 76 -16.86 3.80 -8.12
CA ASN A 76 -15.82 3.73 -7.08
C ASN A 76 -14.68 4.73 -7.33
N GLN A 77 -14.33 4.98 -8.61
CA GLN A 77 -13.34 5.99 -8.96
C GLN A 77 -13.79 7.40 -8.55
N LYS A 78 -15.05 7.77 -8.78
CA LYS A 78 -15.61 9.07 -8.36
C LYS A 78 -15.57 9.23 -6.84
N LEU A 79 -15.97 8.19 -6.10
CA LEU A 79 -15.93 8.18 -4.64
C LEU A 79 -14.49 8.27 -4.11
N SER A 80 -13.56 7.58 -4.76
CA SER A 80 -12.15 7.56 -4.39
C SER A 80 -11.50 8.94 -4.50
N VAL A 81 -11.87 9.77 -5.49
CA VAL A 81 -11.34 11.14 -5.61
C VAL A 81 -11.61 11.97 -4.35
N LEU A 82 -12.82 11.85 -3.78
CA LEU A 82 -13.18 12.58 -2.56
C LEU A 82 -12.42 12.05 -1.34
N LYS A 83 -12.34 10.73 -1.18
CA LYS A 83 -11.60 10.09 -0.08
C LYS A 83 -10.11 10.36 -0.16
N LEU A 84 -9.53 10.42 -1.36
CA LEU A 84 -8.12 10.75 -1.57
C LEU A 84 -7.78 12.15 -1.05
N LYS A 85 -8.67 13.13 -1.23
CA LYS A 85 -8.49 14.48 -0.67
C LYS A 85 -8.47 14.47 0.87
N ILE A 86 -9.30 13.63 1.49
CA ILE A 86 -9.30 13.42 2.95
C ILE A 86 -7.98 12.78 3.38
N ALA A 87 -7.58 11.70 2.70
CA ALA A 87 -6.35 10.97 2.95
C ALA A 87 -5.12 11.89 2.90
N GLN A 88 -5.00 12.71 1.85
CA GLN A 88 -3.91 13.68 1.68
C GLN A 88 -3.87 14.69 2.84
N LYS A 89 -5.01 15.30 3.18
CA LYS A 89 -5.09 16.28 4.28
C LYS A 89 -4.65 15.67 5.62
N ILE A 90 -5.15 14.48 5.95
CA ILE A 90 -4.77 13.82 7.19
C ILE A 90 -3.31 13.39 7.18
N ALA A 91 -2.80 12.87 6.05
CA ALA A 91 -1.39 12.48 5.92
C ALA A 91 -0.44 13.66 6.20
N GLN A 92 -0.75 14.87 5.72
CA GLN A 92 0.01 16.10 6.01
C GLN A 92 0.03 16.49 7.50
N ILE A 93 -0.96 16.04 8.28
CA ILE A 93 -0.98 16.23 9.73
C ILE A 93 -0.14 15.12 10.39
N LEU A 94 -0.37 13.86 10.02
CA LEU A 94 0.28 12.69 10.61
C LEU A 94 1.80 12.68 10.37
N ILE A 95 2.28 13.18 9.23
CA ILE A 95 3.72 13.30 8.94
C ILE A 95 4.45 14.25 9.90
N LYS A 96 3.74 15.02 10.74
CA LYS A 96 4.35 15.88 11.77
C LYS A 96 4.60 15.14 13.08
N VAL A 97 4.04 13.94 13.26
CA VAL A 97 4.24 13.13 14.46
C VAL A 97 5.71 12.71 14.58
N PRO A 98 6.36 12.90 15.75
CA PRO A 98 7.75 12.50 15.96
C PRO A 98 8.01 11.05 15.56
N GLY A 99 9.08 10.79 14.81
CA GLY A 99 9.44 9.45 14.35
C GLY A 99 8.80 8.98 13.03
N VAL A 100 7.70 9.59 12.56
CA VAL A 100 7.11 9.21 11.26
C VAL A 100 7.96 9.67 10.08
N LEU A 101 8.36 8.76 9.20
CA LEU A 101 9.15 9.04 7.99
C LEU A 101 8.27 9.14 6.75
N LEU A 102 7.25 8.29 6.65
CA LEU A 102 6.34 8.26 5.50
C LEU A 102 4.93 7.89 5.92
N VAL A 103 3.96 8.51 5.27
CA VAL A 103 2.55 8.11 5.30
C VAL A 103 2.16 7.75 3.87
N GLY A 104 1.88 6.47 3.67
CA GLY A 104 1.40 5.89 2.42
C GLY A 104 -0.06 5.47 2.52
N LEU A 105 -0.69 5.37 1.36
CA LEU A 105 -2.06 4.91 1.18
C LEU A 105 -2.06 3.50 0.61
N THR A 106 -2.84 2.61 1.23
CA THR A 106 -3.01 1.20 0.84
C THR A 106 -4.48 0.85 0.60
N GLY A 107 -4.78 -0.43 0.35
CA GLY A 107 -6.14 -0.93 0.18
C GLY A 107 -6.86 -0.38 -1.07
N ASN A 108 -8.19 -0.49 -1.08
CA ASN A 108 -9.03 -0.12 -2.23
C ASN A 108 -8.79 1.32 -2.71
N LEU A 109 -8.59 2.25 -1.79
CA LEU A 109 -8.39 3.65 -2.14
C LEU A 109 -7.08 3.90 -2.90
N ALA A 110 -6.03 3.12 -2.62
CA ALA A 110 -4.77 3.17 -3.37
C ALA A 110 -4.95 2.75 -4.84
N MET A 111 -5.99 1.97 -5.16
CA MET A 111 -6.36 1.60 -6.53
C MET A 111 -7.51 2.46 -7.09
N MET A 112 -7.91 3.53 -6.41
CA MET A 112 -9.10 4.31 -6.78
C MET A 112 -10.37 3.43 -6.87
N ALA A 113 -10.45 2.40 -6.04
CA ALA A 113 -11.52 1.39 -6.01
C ALA A 113 -12.40 1.50 -4.75
N ALA A 114 -12.27 2.58 -3.96
CA ALA A 114 -12.96 2.70 -2.69
C ALA A 114 -14.47 2.84 -2.87
N GLN A 115 -15.23 2.10 -2.07
CA GLN A 115 -16.69 2.15 -2.00
C GLN A 115 -17.16 3.23 -1.02
N LYS A 116 -18.45 3.56 -1.06
CA LYS A 116 -19.05 4.64 -0.26
C LYS A 116 -18.72 4.53 1.23
N ASN A 117 -18.85 3.32 1.79
CA ASN A 117 -18.69 3.06 3.21
C ASN A 117 -17.28 2.64 3.63
N ASP A 118 -16.33 2.59 2.69
CA ASP A 118 -14.95 2.20 2.98
C ASP A 118 -14.27 3.24 3.88
N ASP A 119 -13.38 2.74 4.72
CA ASP A 119 -12.37 3.53 5.42
C ASP A 119 -11.16 3.84 4.52
N ILE A 120 -10.14 4.44 5.12
CA ILE A 120 -8.91 4.86 4.46
C ILE A 120 -7.75 4.18 5.17
N ASP A 121 -7.11 3.23 4.49
CA ASP A 121 -5.99 2.46 5.02
C ASP A 121 -4.66 3.18 4.81
N PHE A 122 -3.94 3.41 5.91
CA PHE A 122 -2.59 3.97 5.89
C PHE A 122 -1.52 2.95 6.23
N LEU A 123 -0.42 3.03 5.47
CA LEU A 123 0.87 2.43 5.79
C LEU A 123 1.79 3.52 6.33
N ILE A 124 2.37 3.29 7.50
CA ILE A 124 3.26 4.24 8.17
C ILE A 124 4.65 3.65 8.24
N ILE A 125 5.65 4.37 7.73
CA ILE A 125 7.06 4.02 7.98
C ILE A 125 7.61 4.95 9.05
N THR A 126 8.27 4.39 10.06
CA THR A 126 8.80 5.09 11.22
C THR A 126 10.31 4.94 11.34
N GLN A 127 10.94 5.83 12.10
CA GLN A 127 12.32 5.71 12.51
C GLN A 127 12.52 4.51 13.41
N ARG A 128 13.73 3.94 13.39
CA ARG A 128 14.11 2.84 14.28
C ARG A 128 13.84 3.20 15.75
N GLY A 129 13.12 2.32 16.46
CA GLY A 129 12.85 2.45 17.89
C GLY A 129 11.82 3.53 18.25
N LYS A 130 10.94 3.90 17.31
CA LYS A 130 9.88 4.90 17.53
C LYS A 130 8.49 4.44 17.09
N ILE A 131 8.33 3.19 16.70
CA ILE A 131 7.08 2.67 16.15
C ILE A 131 5.92 2.78 17.16
N TRP A 132 6.16 2.48 18.44
CA TRP A 132 5.14 2.55 19.49
C TRP A 132 4.80 3.98 19.86
N THR A 133 5.82 4.85 19.98
CA THR A 133 5.62 6.29 20.19
C THR A 133 4.82 6.92 19.06
N ALA A 134 5.21 6.65 17.81
CA ALA A 134 4.51 7.15 16.63
C ALA A 134 3.07 6.64 16.59
N ARG A 135 2.85 5.34 16.79
CA ARG A 135 1.51 4.75 16.80
C ARG A 135 0.63 5.38 17.88
N PHE A 136 1.11 5.51 19.11
CA PHE A 136 0.37 6.12 20.21
C PHE A 136 -0.07 7.55 19.89
N LEU A 137 0.86 8.39 19.43
CA LEU A 137 0.58 9.78 19.11
C LEU A 137 -0.35 9.93 17.90
N MET A 138 -0.21 9.08 16.88
CA MET A 138 -1.10 9.07 15.72
C MET A 138 -2.51 8.63 16.09
N VAL A 139 -2.65 7.59 16.91
CA VAL A 139 -3.93 7.14 17.44
C VAL A 139 -4.61 8.25 18.23
N LEU A 140 -3.90 8.88 19.17
CA LEU A 140 -4.41 9.98 19.98
C LEU A 140 -4.84 11.15 19.10
N LEU A 141 -4.03 11.54 18.14
CA LEU A 141 -4.33 12.63 17.22
C LEU A 141 -5.55 12.34 16.36
N LEU A 142 -5.67 11.13 15.81
CA LEU A 142 -6.86 10.73 15.05
C LEU A 142 -8.11 10.64 15.91
N GLU A 143 -7.97 10.31 17.20
CA GLU A 143 -9.06 10.32 18.17
C GLU A 143 -9.58 11.75 18.39
N ILE A 144 -8.66 12.70 18.64
CA ILE A 144 -8.97 14.12 18.82
C ILE A 144 -9.62 14.70 17.55
N LEU A 145 -9.15 14.33 16.36
CA LEU A 145 -9.74 14.77 15.10
C LEU A 145 -11.09 14.08 14.79
N GLY A 146 -11.51 13.10 15.59
CA GLY A 146 -12.69 12.29 15.31
C GLY A 146 -12.58 11.49 14.00
N ARG A 147 -11.35 11.20 13.55
CA ARG A 147 -11.07 10.53 12.26
C ARG A 147 -10.58 9.10 12.41
N ARG A 148 -10.30 8.62 13.62
CA ARG A 148 -9.85 7.24 13.84
C ARG A 148 -10.93 6.22 13.49
N ARG A 149 -10.58 5.18 12.72
CA ARG A 149 -11.36 3.94 12.65
C ARG A 149 -11.14 3.17 13.95
N ARG A 150 -12.20 3.01 14.73
CA ARG A 150 -12.16 2.17 15.94
C ARG A 150 -12.40 0.71 15.56
N PRO A 151 -11.75 -0.26 16.23
CA PRO A 151 -12.08 -1.68 16.08
C PRO A 151 -13.58 -1.90 16.28
N GLU A 152 -14.18 -2.79 15.49
CA GLU A 152 -15.61 -3.19 15.56
C GLU A 152 -16.64 -2.08 15.28
N SER A 153 -16.21 -0.87 14.92
CA SER A 153 -17.14 0.19 14.51
C SER A 153 -17.86 -0.19 13.22
N LYS A 154 -19.19 -0.07 13.20
CA LYS A 154 -20.00 -0.19 11.98
C LYS A 154 -19.93 1.06 11.09
N GLN A 155 -19.58 2.20 11.67
CA GLN A 155 -19.34 3.45 10.94
C GLN A 155 -17.84 3.64 10.72
N ILE A 156 -17.36 3.20 9.55
CA ILE A 156 -15.96 3.31 9.14
C ILE A 156 -15.76 4.26 7.96
N ARG A 157 -16.85 4.74 7.35
CA ARG A 157 -16.82 5.66 6.23
C ARG A 157 -15.91 6.86 6.50
N ASP A 158 -14.94 7.06 5.61
CA ASP A 158 -14.01 8.20 5.62
C ASP A 158 -13.16 8.30 6.91
N LYS A 159 -13.15 7.24 7.73
CA LYS A 159 -12.27 7.09 8.89
C LYS A 159 -10.92 6.55 8.45
N ILE A 160 -9.91 6.82 9.25
CA ILE A 160 -8.53 6.45 9.01
C ILE A 160 -8.20 5.18 9.80
N CYS A 161 -7.83 4.13 9.09
CA CYS A 161 -7.25 2.93 9.64
C CYS A 161 -5.73 3.02 9.56
N LEU A 162 -5.05 2.87 10.68
CA LEU A 162 -3.58 2.77 10.70
C LEU A 162 -3.21 1.31 10.46
N ASN A 163 -3.34 0.91 9.19
CA ASN A 163 -3.39 -0.49 8.75
C ASN A 163 -2.06 -1.24 8.90
N LEU A 164 -0.95 -0.56 8.60
CA LEU A 164 0.38 -1.16 8.66
C LEU A 164 1.39 -0.16 9.23
N PHE A 165 2.20 -0.59 10.18
CA PHE A 165 3.40 0.14 10.59
C PHE A 165 4.65 -0.66 10.29
N LEU A 166 5.65 0.01 9.74
CA LEU A 166 6.98 -0.53 9.49
C LEU A 166 8.02 0.38 10.16
N GLU A 167 9.03 -0.20 10.79
CA GLU A 167 10.25 0.51 11.12
C GLU A 167 11.19 0.55 9.91
N GLU A 168 11.95 1.63 9.74
CA GLU A 168 12.92 1.75 8.64
C GLU A 168 14.04 0.70 8.67
N ALA A 169 14.24 0.03 9.82
CA ALA A 169 15.18 -1.08 9.98
C ALA A 169 14.57 -2.43 9.57
N HIS A 170 13.25 -2.48 9.39
CA HIS A 170 12.46 -3.69 9.14
C HIS A 170 11.49 -3.45 7.96
N LEU A 171 12.02 -2.99 6.82
CA LEU A 171 11.24 -2.72 5.60
C LEU A 171 10.97 -3.98 4.75
N TYR A 172 11.80 -5.00 4.91
CA TYR A 172 11.74 -6.25 4.16
C TYR A 172 10.58 -7.13 4.64
N PHE A 173 9.83 -7.69 3.69
CA PHE A 173 8.84 -8.74 3.98
C PHE A 173 9.51 -10.11 3.93
N GLU A 174 9.31 -10.93 4.97
CA GLU A 174 9.89 -12.27 5.06
C GLU A 174 9.51 -13.17 3.88
N LYS A 175 10.40 -14.10 3.50
CA LYS A 175 10.21 -15.00 2.34
C LYS A 175 8.89 -15.78 2.38
N SER A 176 8.44 -16.20 3.55
CA SER A 176 7.17 -16.91 3.76
C SER A 176 5.93 -16.09 3.36
N LYS A 177 6.06 -14.76 3.32
CA LYS A 177 5.02 -13.80 2.92
C LYS A 177 5.15 -13.35 1.47
N GLN A 178 6.22 -13.71 0.76
CA GLN A 178 6.46 -13.24 -0.60
C GLN A 178 5.65 -14.04 -1.61
N ASP A 179 4.57 -13.43 -2.10
CA ASP A 179 3.76 -13.94 -3.21
C ASP A 179 3.19 -12.81 -4.05
N LEU A 180 2.41 -13.17 -5.06
CA LEU A 180 1.76 -12.23 -5.98
C LEU A 180 0.87 -11.23 -5.24
N TYR A 181 0.14 -11.66 -4.21
CA TYR A 181 -0.73 -10.78 -3.44
C TYR A 181 0.06 -9.69 -2.72
N ILE A 182 1.11 -10.05 -1.98
CA ILE A 182 1.95 -9.07 -1.29
C ILE A 182 2.74 -8.21 -2.30
N ALA A 183 3.13 -8.75 -3.46
CA ALA A 183 3.73 -7.95 -4.53
C ALA A 183 2.79 -6.84 -5.01
N HIS A 184 1.51 -7.16 -5.20
CA HIS A 184 0.48 -6.15 -5.49
C HIS A 184 0.31 -5.16 -4.34
N GLU A 185 0.21 -5.60 -3.08
CA GLU A 185 0.08 -4.71 -1.92
C GLU A 185 1.24 -3.69 -1.83
N ILE A 186 2.47 -4.13 -2.08
CA ILE A 186 3.66 -3.26 -2.09
C ILE A 186 3.61 -2.26 -3.26
N LEU A 187 3.34 -2.76 -4.47
CA LEU A 187 3.40 -1.95 -5.68
C LEU A 187 2.17 -1.04 -5.89
N GLN A 188 1.03 -1.36 -5.29
CA GLN A 188 -0.16 -0.50 -5.34
C GLN A 188 -0.08 0.63 -4.31
N MET A 189 0.72 0.47 -3.25
CA MET A 189 0.87 1.47 -2.22
C MET A 189 1.29 2.83 -2.82
N ARG A 190 0.54 3.87 -2.47
CA ARG A 190 0.76 5.24 -2.93
C ARG A 190 1.38 6.05 -1.80
N PRO A 191 2.65 6.48 -1.90
CA PRO A 191 3.20 7.41 -0.93
C PRO A 191 2.42 8.73 -1.05
N LEU A 192 1.91 9.26 0.07
CA LEU A 192 1.18 10.53 0.08
C LEU A 192 2.09 11.69 0.48
N VAL A 193 2.87 11.47 1.54
CA VAL A 193 3.79 12.46 2.09
C VAL A 193 4.99 11.76 2.68
N GLU A 194 6.13 12.41 2.57
CA GLU A 194 7.39 11.93 3.11
C GLU A 194 8.12 13.04 3.85
N ARG A 195 8.77 12.66 4.95
CA ARG A 195 9.59 13.55 5.76
C ARG A 195 10.95 13.71 5.10
N ASP A 196 11.36 14.96 4.91
CA ASP A 196 12.72 15.26 4.47
C ASP A 196 13.74 14.83 5.54
N THR A 197 14.51 13.79 5.22
CA THR A 197 15.59 13.24 6.06
C THR A 197 16.97 13.77 5.68
N SER A 198 17.09 14.62 4.64
CA SER A 198 18.38 15.10 4.11
C SER A 198 19.22 15.87 5.14
N ARG A 199 18.59 16.34 6.22
CA ARG A 199 19.19 17.12 7.31
C ARG A 199 19.42 16.32 8.59
N TYR A 200 19.28 14.99 8.57
CA TYR A 200 19.60 14.14 9.72
C TYR A 200 21.12 14.00 9.89
N PRO A 201 21.64 13.91 11.13
CA PRO A 201 23.07 13.77 11.38
C PRO A 201 23.65 12.49 10.75
N SER A 202 24.97 12.53 10.49
CA SER A 202 25.73 11.50 9.75
C SER A 202 25.42 10.09 10.23
N GLY A 203 24.86 9.27 9.34
CA GLY A 203 24.40 7.90 9.60
C GLY A 203 23.09 7.57 8.90
N TYR A 204 22.24 8.58 8.65
CA TYR A 204 21.10 8.44 7.75
C TYR A 204 21.57 8.59 6.30
N ARG A 205 21.34 7.57 5.47
CA ARG A 205 21.51 7.74 4.01
C ARG A 205 20.61 8.89 3.58
N LYS A 206 21.16 9.82 2.80
CA LYS A 206 20.43 10.89 2.11
C LYS A 206 19.61 10.25 0.98
N GLU A 207 18.67 9.43 1.38
CA GLU A 207 17.94 8.55 0.50
C GLU A 207 16.49 8.50 0.93
N ASN A 208 15.68 8.32 -0.09
CA ASN A 208 14.26 8.33 0.03
C ASN A 208 13.72 7.07 0.72
N ILE A 209 12.84 7.23 1.71
CA ILE A 209 12.35 6.08 2.49
C ILE A 209 11.42 5.18 1.68
N TYR A 210 10.61 5.73 0.78
CA TYR A 210 9.78 4.91 -0.12
C TYR A 210 10.66 4.14 -1.11
N ARG A 211 11.71 4.78 -1.65
CA ARG A 211 12.67 4.09 -2.52
C ARG A 211 13.36 2.94 -1.78
N ARG A 212 13.85 3.18 -0.56
CA ARG A 212 14.42 2.13 0.30
C ARG A 212 13.43 1.00 0.56
N PHE A 213 12.14 1.32 0.72
CA PHE A 213 11.09 0.31 0.89
C PHE A 213 10.94 -0.57 -0.35
N LEU A 214 10.92 0.01 -1.55
CA LEU A 214 10.90 -0.75 -2.81
C LEU A 214 12.17 -1.57 -3.02
N GLU A 215 13.35 -0.99 -2.77
CA GLU A 215 14.64 -1.68 -2.93
C GLU A 215 14.81 -2.83 -1.93
N SER A 216 14.32 -2.65 -0.70
CA SER A 216 14.28 -3.74 0.29
C SER A 216 13.41 -4.89 -0.21
N ASN A 217 12.37 -4.61 -0.98
CA ASN A 217 11.43 -5.61 -1.50
C ASN A 217 11.60 -5.85 -3.01
N VAL A 218 12.85 -5.86 -3.51
CA VAL A 218 13.14 -6.06 -4.95
C VAL A 218 12.56 -7.35 -5.55
N TRP A 219 12.31 -8.37 -4.72
CA TRP A 219 11.67 -9.62 -5.10
C TRP A 219 10.30 -9.43 -5.78
N VAL A 220 9.59 -8.32 -5.51
CA VAL A 220 8.30 -8.04 -6.19
C VAL A 220 8.44 -7.90 -7.70
N ARG A 221 9.64 -7.57 -8.18
CA ARG A 221 9.97 -7.50 -9.62
C ARG A 221 9.80 -8.85 -10.31
N ASP A 222 10.03 -9.95 -9.59
CA ASP A 222 9.94 -11.30 -10.15
C ASP A 222 8.47 -11.68 -10.42
N PHE A 223 7.52 -11.03 -9.73
CA PHE A 223 6.08 -11.17 -9.97
C PHE A 223 5.53 -10.14 -10.96
N LEU A 224 5.94 -8.87 -10.82
CA LEU A 224 5.34 -7.72 -11.50
C LEU A 224 6.43 -6.74 -12.00
N PRO A 225 7.20 -7.14 -13.03
CA PRO A 225 8.41 -6.42 -13.43
C PRO A 225 8.13 -5.00 -13.93
N ASN A 226 7.04 -4.78 -14.67
CA ASN A 226 6.70 -3.48 -15.25
C ASN A 226 6.30 -2.47 -14.19
N ALA A 227 5.39 -2.87 -13.30
CA ALA A 227 4.98 -2.06 -12.16
C ALA A 227 6.17 -1.66 -11.28
N PHE A 228 7.10 -2.59 -11.01
CA PHE A 228 8.31 -2.28 -10.25
C PHE A 228 9.20 -1.24 -10.94
N VAL A 229 9.48 -1.42 -12.24
CA VAL A 229 10.30 -0.47 -13.02
C VAL A 229 9.63 0.90 -13.09
N GLU A 230 8.33 0.96 -13.34
CA GLU A 230 7.61 2.22 -13.44
C GLU A 230 7.55 2.95 -12.08
N LYS A 231 7.27 2.24 -10.98
CA LYS A 231 7.25 2.82 -9.64
C LYS A 231 8.58 3.37 -9.19
N THR A 232 9.67 2.67 -9.50
CA THR A 232 11.02 3.13 -9.16
C THR A 232 11.43 4.36 -9.99
N ARG A 233 10.85 4.57 -11.17
CA ARG A 233 11.06 5.76 -12.02
C ARG A 233 10.23 6.98 -11.60
N ILE A 234 8.91 6.82 -11.43
CA ILE A 234 7.95 7.90 -11.17
C ILE A 234 8.22 8.63 -9.84
N TYR A 235 8.92 7.98 -8.90
CA TYR A 235 9.23 8.53 -7.58
C TYR A 235 9.77 9.98 -7.58
N LYS A 236 10.39 10.43 -8.68
CA LYS A 236 10.95 11.79 -8.76
C LYS A 236 9.95 12.94 -8.94
N GLN A 237 8.67 12.73 -9.27
CA GLN A 237 7.82 13.83 -9.78
C GLN A 237 6.62 14.25 -8.91
N ASP A 238 5.96 13.36 -8.16
CA ASP A 238 4.63 13.67 -7.56
C ASP A 238 4.54 13.69 -6.03
N LEU A 239 5.68 13.66 -5.32
CA LEU A 239 5.67 13.57 -3.86
C LEU A 239 5.78 14.91 -3.15
N VAL A 240 4.84 15.15 -2.23
CA VAL A 240 4.92 16.29 -1.32
C VAL A 240 5.94 15.98 -0.23
N ILE A 241 7.15 16.51 -0.41
CA ILE A 241 8.24 16.42 0.57
C ILE A 241 8.02 17.49 1.64
N PHE A 242 7.88 17.08 2.90
CA PHE A 242 7.71 18.01 4.02
C PHE A 242 9.07 18.38 4.65
N PRO A 243 9.51 19.65 4.54
CA PRO A 243 10.78 20.07 5.10
C PRO A 243 10.72 20.13 6.63
N LYS A 244 11.80 19.74 7.29
CA LYS A 244 11.94 19.94 8.75
C LYS A 244 12.09 21.44 9.05
N LYS A 245 11.21 22.01 9.89
CA LYS A 245 11.33 23.39 10.39
C LYS A 245 12.70 23.57 11.07
N ARG A 246 13.38 24.69 10.77
CA ARG A 246 14.59 25.16 11.47
C ARG A 246 14.20 25.38 12.94
N ARG A 247 14.48 24.42 13.83
CA ARG A 247 14.49 24.74 15.26
C ARG A 247 15.63 25.75 15.44
N ARG A 248 15.33 26.97 15.90
CA ARG A 248 16.36 27.86 16.49
C ARG A 248 17.17 26.99 17.44
N LYS A 249 18.51 27.07 17.39
CA LYS A 249 19.40 26.36 18.31
C LYS A 249 18.96 26.74 19.73
N SER A 250 18.11 25.92 20.34
CA SER A 250 17.99 25.91 21.78
C SER A 250 19.33 25.39 22.26
N ILE A 251 19.92 26.11 23.20
CA ILE A 251 21.23 25.87 23.80
C ILE A 251 21.30 24.47 24.49
N PHE A 252 20.18 23.73 24.53
CA PHE A 252 20.12 22.28 24.76
C PHE A 252 20.48 21.44 23.51
N THR A 253 21.60 21.74 22.86
CA THR A 253 22.17 20.92 21.77
C THR A 253 23.46 20.24 22.22
N GLY A 254 23.37 19.49 23.32
CA GLY A 254 24.31 18.46 23.70
C GLY A 254 23.53 17.17 23.93
N TYR A 255 23.88 16.10 23.20
CA TYR A 255 23.48 14.72 23.52
C TYR A 255 22.04 14.53 24.05
N GLN A 256 21.00 14.71 23.23
CA GLN A 256 19.71 14.07 23.53
C GLN A 256 19.80 12.58 23.19
N SER A 257 20.48 11.91 24.11
CA SER A 257 20.69 10.49 24.29
C SER A 257 19.58 9.61 23.72
N VAL A 258 20.00 8.63 22.92
CA VAL A 258 19.25 7.39 22.65
C VAL A 258 18.71 6.78 23.96
N SER A 259 19.32 7.07 25.11
CA SER A 259 18.97 6.57 26.45
C SER A 259 17.60 6.99 27.03
N VAL A 260 17.03 8.17 26.69
CA VAL A 260 15.74 8.62 27.29
C VAL A 260 14.53 8.12 26.50
N TRP A 261 14.69 7.92 25.19
CA TRP A 261 13.60 7.45 24.33
C TRP A 261 13.34 5.95 24.47
N VAL A 262 14.37 5.16 24.82
CA VAL A 262 14.25 3.70 24.99
C VAL A 262 13.28 3.33 26.13
N PRO A 263 13.33 3.95 27.33
CA PRO A 263 12.33 3.72 28.38
C PRO A 263 10.91 4.07 27.95
N ILE A 264 10.71 5.22 27.31
CA ILE A 264 9.38 5.67 26.85
C ILE A 264 8.80 4.69 25.83
N GLU A 265 9.60 4.30 24.84
CA GLU A 265 9.19 3.35 23.81
C GLU A 265 8.79 2.00 24.44
N LYS A 266 9.54 1.52 25.43
CA LYS A 266 9.21 0.28 26.17
C LYS A 266 7.91 0.40 26.98
N ILE A 267 7.69 1.51 27.67
CA ILE A 267 6.47 1.76 28.45
C ILE A 267 5.26 1.84 27.51
N LEU A 268 5.36 2.60 26.42
CA LEU A 268 4.28 2.72 25.43
C LEU A 268 4.00 1.40 24.71
N ALA A 269 5.03 0.59 24.46
CA ALA A 269 4.86 -0.76 23.94
C ALA A 269 4.06 -1.62 24.92
N PHE A 270 4.46 -1.63 26.20
CA PHE A 270 3.78 -2.40 27.25
C PHE A 270 2.30 -2.02 27.37
N LEU A 271 2.00 -0.72 27.46
CA LEU A 271 0.62 -0.22 27.61
C LEU A 271 -0.24 -0.55 26.39
N GLN A 272 0.30 -0.36 25.17
CA GLN A 272 -0.45 -0.64 23.95
C GLN A 272 -0.67 -2.13 23.76
N LEU A 273 0.33 -2.98 24.03
CA LEU A 273 0.19 -4.43 24.00
C LEU A 273 -0.85 -4.89 25.02
N TRP A 274 -0.81 -4.36 26.25
CA TRP A 274 -1.81 -4.67 27.28
C TRP A 274 -3.23 -4.29 26.83
N TYR A 275 -3.41 -3.12 26.23
CA TYR A 275 -4.70 -2.70 25.67
C TYR A 275 -5.16 -3.62 24.51
N MET A 276 -4.23 -4.02 23.64
CA MET A 276 -4.51 -4.89 22.49
C MET A 276 -4.83 -6.33 22.89
N ARG A 277 -4.27 -6.86 24.00
CA ARG A 277 -4.48 -8.26 24.45
C ARG A 277 -5.96 -8.66 24.53
N LYS A 278 -6.85 -7.77 24.95
CA LYS A 278 -8.29 -8.05 25.05
C LYS A 278 -9.03 -8.07 23.70
N ARG A 279 -8.37 -7.62 22.63
CA ARG A 279 -8.94 -7.40 21.28
C ARG A 279 -8.08 -8.03 20.19
N GLN A 280 -7.11 -8.87 20.57
CA GLN A 280 -6.20 -9.55 19.64
C GLN A 280 -7.01 -10.56 18.85
N THR A 281 -7.54 -10.14 17.71
CA THR A 281 -8.15 -11.06 16.75
C THR A 281 -7.15 -11.49 15.68
N THR A 282 -6.15 -10.69 15.32
CA THR A 282 -5.20 -11.04 14.22
C THR A 282 -3.91 -10.19 14.14
N GLU A 283 -3.66 -9.27 15.06
CA GLU A 283 -2.53 -8.31 14.93
C GLU A 283 -1.17 -9.00 15.11
N GLN A 284 -0.40 -9.16 14.03
CA GLN A 284 0.97 -9.66 14.09
C GLN A 284 1.92 -8.52 14.43
N VAL A 285 2.43 -8.56 15.66
CA VAL A 285 3.52 -7.71 16.13
C VAL A 285 4.82 -8.47 15.91
N GLU A 286 5.33 -8.41 14.68
CA GLU A 286 6.69 -8.88 14.38
C GLU A 286 7.69 -7.78 14.71
N LYS A 287 8.99 -8.13 14.78
CA LYS A 287 10.04 -7.21 15.19
C LYS A 287 10.10 -5.99 14.26
N GLY A 288 9.50 -4.87 14.70
CA GLY A 288 9.43 -3.62 13.95
C GLY A 288 8.40 -3.59 12.81
N GLN A 289 7.44 -4.53 12.76
CA GLN A 289 6.36 -4.55 11.77
C GLN A 289 5.04 -4.90 12.44
N PHE A 290 4.04 -4.00 12.34
CA PHE A 290 2.72 -4.21 12.92
C PHE A 290 1.67 -4.29 11.82
N PHE A 291 1.11 -5.48 11.63
CA PHE A 291 0.03 -5.73 10.69
C PHE A 291 -1.30 -5.71 11.43
N PHE A 292 -2.19 -4.79 11.05
CA PHE A 292 -3.53 -4.65 11.66
C PHE A 292 -4.64 -5.25 10.78
N HIS A 293 -4.27 -5.93 9.68
CA HIS A 293 -5.21 -6.68 8.84
C HIS A 293 -5.38 -8.12 9.34
N PRO A 294 -6.60 -8.67 9.23
CA PRO A 294 -6.81 -10.10 9.37
C PRO A 294 -6.07 -10.84 8.25
N GLN A 295 -5.17 -11.74 8.63
CA GLN A 295 -4.24 -12.42 7.72
C GLN A 295 -4.92 -13.34 6.68
N ASP A 296 -6.21 -13.60 6.83
CA ASP A 296 -6.94 -14.57 6.01
C ASP A 296 -7.10 -14.15 4.54
N LYS A 297 -7.07 -12.85 4.23
CA LYS A 297 -7.28 -12.38 2.84
C LYS A 297 -6.20 -12.85 1.88
N ARG A 298 -4.94 -12.91 2.30
CA ARG A 298 -3.83 -13.34 1.43
C ARG A 298 -4.07 -14.75 0.91
N ARG A 299 -4.33 -15.68 1.83
CA ARG A 299 -4.55 -17.10 1.51
C ARG A 299 -5.80 -17.26 0.64
N GLU A 300 -6.90 -16.61 1.01
CA GLU A 300 -8.15 -16.65 0.26
C GLU A 300 -7.97 -16.14 -1.18
N VAL A 301 -7.31 -14.99 -1.37
CA VAL A 301 -7.06 -14.42 -2.70
C VAL A 301 -6.21 -15.35 -3.54
N MET A 302 -5.13 -15.92 -2.98
CA MET A 302 -4.26 -16.82 -3.74
C MET A 302 -4.95 -18.15 -4.10
N GLU A 303 -5.79 -18.70 -3.22
CA GLU A 303 -6.60 -19.88 -3.52
C GLU A 303 -7.64 -19.59 -4.62
N GLN A 304 -8.32 -18.44 -4.54
CA GLN A 304 -9.25 -18.01 -5.59
C GLN A 304 -8.53 -17.79 -6.93
N TYR A 305 -7.34 -17.18 -6.90
CA TYR A 305 -6.54 -16.93 -8.09
C TYR A 305 -6.17 -18.23 -8.80
N GLN A 306 -5.60 -19.19 -8.07
CA GLN A 306 -5.25 -20.50 -8.62
C GLN A 306 -6.47 -21.21 -9.20
N LYS A 307 -7.60 -21.22 -8.48
CA LYS A 307 -8.85 -21.84 -8.95
C LYS A 307 -9.38 -21.19 -10.23
N ARG A 308 -9.31 -19.87 -10.37
CA ARG A 308 -9.79 -19.15 -11.56
C ARG A 308 -8.86 -19.35 -12.74
N ILE A 309 -7.54 -19.35 -12.53
CA ILE A 309 -6.51 -19.59 -13.55
C ILE A 309 -6.66 -20.97 -14.20
N LEU A 310 -6.91 -22.02 -13.40
CA LEU A 310 -7.08 -23.39 -13.91
C LEU A 310 -8.24 -23.53 -14.91
N LYS A 311 -9.28 -22.69 -14.80
CA LYS A 311 -10.41 -22.69 -15.76
C LYS A 311 -10.01 -22.30 -17.18
N PHE A 312 -8.88 -21.61 -17.34
CA PHE A 312 -8.35 -21.21 -18.64
C PHE A 312 -7.29 -22.18 -19.17
N GLY A 313 -7.09 -23.33 -18.51
CA GLY A 313 -6.12 -24.35 -18.94
C GLY A 313 -4.66 -23.96 -18.68
N PHE A 314 -4.43 -23.02 -17.76
CA PHE A 314 -3.10 -22.54 -17.37
C PHE A 314 -2.72 -23.14 -16.01
N GLY A 315 -2.53 -24.46 -15.96
CA GLY A 315 -2.08 -25.20 -14.77
C GLY A 315 -0.61 -25.52 -14.81
#